data_AF-A0A066RPF3-F1
#
_entry.id   AF-A0A066RPF3-F1
#
_cell.length_a   1.000
_cell.length_b   1.000
_cell.length_c   1.000
_cell.angle_alpha   90.00
_cell.angle_beta   90.00
_cell.angle_gamma   90.00
#
_symmetry.space_group_name_H-M   'P 1'
#
loop_
_entity.id
_entity.type
_entity.pdbx_description
1 polymer ?
#
loop_
_entity_poly.entity_id
_entity_poly.type
_entity_poly.pdbx_seq_one_letter_code
_entity_poly.pdbx_strand_id
1 'polypeptide(L)' 'VDWTGRQIKTDKRGHIESSQLPILERLGLDTHTWLKVCTQIEKGTLIGSAAAIESVLPQLNRQRRAGLQIP' A
#
# COMPACT_ATOMS: atom_id res chain seq x y z
N VAL A 1 -11.77 -10.99 3.75
CA VAL A 1 -10.91 -10.51 2.65
C VAL A 1 -11.63 -9.35 2.00
N ASP A 2 -11.13 -8.14 2.23
CA ASP A 2 -11.72 -6.88 1.78
C ASP A 2 -11.74 -6.77 0.25
N TRP A 3 -12.70 -6.01 -0.31
CA TRP A 3 -12.85 -5.81 -1.75
C TRP A 3 -11.55 -5.29 -2.40
N THR A 4 -10.84 -4.38 -1.70
CA THR A 4 -9.54 -3.84 -2.12
C THR A 4 -8.49 -4.93 -2.38
N GLY A 5 -8.42 -5.94 -1.51
CA GLY A 5 -7.46 -7.04 -1.64
C GLY A 5 -7.76 -7.98 -2.81
N ARG A 6 -9.02 -8.04 -3.27
CA ARG A 6 -9.46 -8.85 -4.41
C ARG A 6 -9.25 -8.13 -5.74
N GLN A 7 -9.31 -6.79 -5.77
CA GLN A 7 -8.94 -6.01 -6.95
C GLN A 7 -7.44 -6.04 -7.23
N ILE A 8 -6.60 -5.94 -6.19
CA ILE A 8 -5.14 -5.92 -6.35
C ILE A 8 -4.62 -7.27 -6.88
N LYS A 9 -5.33 -8.37 -6.60
CA LYS A 9 -4.97 -9.73 -7.04
C LYS A 9 -5.87 -10.16 -8.21
N THR A 10 -5.66 -9.53 -9.37
CA THR A 10 -6.35 -9.86 -10.62
C THR A 10 -6.11 -11.30 -11.09
N ASP A 11 -4.99 -11.92 -10.69
CA ASP A 11 -4.56 -13.25 -11.15
C ASP A 11 -4.81 -14.39 -10.14
N LYS A 12 -5.80 -14.25 -9.24
CA LYS A 12 -6.19 -15.31 -8.28
C LYS A 12 -7.69 -15.55 -8.26
N ARG A 13 -8.10 -16.79 -7.94
CA ARG A 13 -9.51 -17.14 -7.68
C ARG A 13 -10.11 -16.16 -6.68
N GLY A 14 -11.16 -15.44 -7.09
CA GLY A 14 -11.86 -14.47 -6.25
C GLY A 14 -11.71 -13.01 -6.66
N HIS A 15 -11.28 -12.72 -7.89
CA HIS A 15 -11.51 -11.44 -8.55
C HIS A 15 -13.00 -11.08 -8.48
N ILE A 16 -13.31 -9.85 -8.12
CA ILE A 16 -14.67 -9.31 -8.08
C ILE A 16 -14.74 -8.28 -9.19
N GLU A 17 -15.70 -8.41 -10.10
CA GLU A 17 -15.90 -7.43 -11.17
C GLU A 17 -16.15 -6.03 -10.58
N SER A 18 -15.55 -5.02 -11.19
CA SER A 18 -15.55 -3.63 -10.70
C SER A 18 -16.95 -3.03 -10.57
N SER A 19 -17.96 -3.61 -11.24
CA SER A 19 -19.36 -3.19 -11.19
C SER A 19 -20.05 -3.42 -9.84
N GLN A 20 -19.44 -4.15 -8.89
CA GLN A 20 -20.02 -4.46 -7.58
C GLN A 20 -19.56 -3.50 -6.46
N LEU A 21 -19.41 -2.21 -6.75
CA LEU A 21 -18.73 -1.24 -5.87
C LEU A 21 -19.58 -0.17 -5.17
N PRO A 22 -20.76 -0.50 -4.60
CA PRO A 22 -21.61 0.53 -4.01
C PRO A 22 -20.96 1.23 -2.82
N ILE A 23 -19.98 0.64 -2.13
CA ILE A 23 -19.41 1.26 -0.92
C ILE A 23 -18.41 2.37 -1.19
N LEU A 24 -17.55 2.26 -2.21
CA LEU A 24 -16.59 3.32 -2.54
C LEU A 24 -17.32 4.53 -3.11
N GLU A 25 -18.30 4.30 -4.00
CA GLU A 25 -19.15 5.36 -4.54
C GLU A 25 -19.98 6.03 -3.44
N ARG A 26 -20.54 5.27 -2.49
CA ARG A 26 -21.25 5.82 -1.32
C ARG A 26 -20.36 6.66 -0.41
N LEU A 27 -19.07 6.35 -0.34
CA LEU A 27 -18.08 7.12 0.42
C LEU A 27 -17.53 8.32 -0.38
N GLY A 28 -17.95 8.48 -1.64
CA GLY A 28 -17.44 9.53 -2.54
C GLY A 28 -15.99 9.32 -2.95
N LEU A 29 -15.50 8.07 -2.91
CA LEU A 29 -14.12 7.72 -3.21
C LEU A 29 -14.01 7.16 -4.63
N ASP A 30 -13.10 7.72 -5.41
CA ASP A 30 -12.75 7.19 -6.73
C ASP A 30 -11.97 5.87 -6.61
N THR A 31 -12.49 4.83 -7.26
CA THR A 31 -11.94 3.46 -7.24
C THR A 31 -10.49 3.41 -7.70
N HIS A 32 -10.14 4.14 -8.76
CA HIS A 32 -8.79 4.13 -9.31
C HIS A 32 -7.79 4.79 -8.35
N THR A 33 -8.16 5.95 -7.80
CA THR A 33 -7.38 6.68 -6.81
C THR A 33 -7.22 5.86 -5.54
N TRP A 34 -8.28 5.19 -5.06
CA TRP A 34 -8.23 4.32 -3.89
C TRP A 34 -7.24 3.17 -4.07
N LEU A 35 -7.32 2.43 -5.18
CA LEU A 35 -6.41 1.31 -5.45
C LEU A 35 -4.95 1.79 -5.60
N LYS A 36 -4.74 2.97 -6.19
CA LYS A 36 -3.41 3.59 -6.26
C LYS A 36 -2.86 3.89 -4.87
N VAL A 37 -3.67 4.48 -3.98
CA VAL A 37 -3.26 4.77 -2.59
C VAL A 37 -2.95 3.47 -1.85
N CYS A 38 -3.83 2.47 -1.91
CA CYS A 38 -3.62 1.20 -1.20
C CYS A 38 -2.37 0.43 -1.66
N THR A 39 -1.95 0.58 -2.93
CA THR A 39 -0.75 -0.09 -3.47
C THR A 39 0.53 0.73 -3.31
N GLN A 40 0.42 2.02 -2.98
CA GLN A 40 1.56 2.95 -2.92
C GLN A 40 1.79 3.51 -1.52
N ILE A 41 0.90 3.27 -0.55
CA ILE A 41 1.03 3.78 0.82
C ILE A 41 2.33 3.33 1.52
N GLU A 42 2.85 2.15 1.15
CA GLU A 42 4.11 1.65 1.67
C GLU A 42 5.34 2.15 0.88
N LYS A 43 5.14 2.81 -0.27
CA LYS A 43 6.24 3.29 -1.10
C LYS A 43 6.81 4.59 -0.53
N GLY A 44 8.07 4.54 -0.11
CA GLY A 44 8.85 5.69 0.32
C GLY A 44 9.15 5.73 1.82
N THR A 45 8.37 5.00 2.62
CA THR A 45 8.56 4.84 4.06
C THR A 45 9.38 3.58 4.34
N LEU A 46 10.45 3.71 5.12
CA LEU A 46 11.21 2.54 5.59
C LEU A 46 10.49 1.91 6.78
N ILE A 47 10.28 0.59 6.73
CA ILE A 47 9.66 -0.18 7.82
C ILE A 47 10.62 -1.32 8.16
N GLY A 48 11.03 -1.40 9.42
CA GLY A 48 11.97 -2.41 9.88
C GLY A 48 12.56 -2.07 11.24
N SER A 49 13.49 -2.89 11.71
CA SER A 49 14.27 -2.59 12.91
C SER A 49 15.22 -1.41 12.67
N ALA A 50 15.62 -0.72 13.74
CA ALA A 50 16.54 0.41 13.64
C ALA A 50 17.84 0.05 12.89
N ALA A 51 18.40 -1.14 13.16
CA ALA A 51 19.61 -1.62 12.50
C ALA A 51 19.42 -1.88 10.99
N ALA A 52 18.27 -2.45 10.60
CA ALA A 52 17.95 -2.69 9.19
C ALA A 52 17.69 -1.38 8.43
N ILE A 53 17.05 -0.41 9.08
CA ILE A 53 16.82 0.91 8.50
C ILE A 53 18.16 1.64 8.30
N GLU A 54 19.06 1.61 9.30
CA GLU A 54 20.38 2.24 9.21
C GLU A 54 21.24 1.67 8.07
N SER A 55 21.25 0.35 7.87
CA SER A 55 22.09 -0.29 6.85
C SER A 55 21.61 -0.03 5.41
N VAL A 56 20.33 0.29 5.22
CA VAL A 56 19.72 0.55 3.91
C VAL A 56 19.75 2.04 3.53
N LEU A 57 19.88 2.95 4.50
CA LEU A 57 19.94 4.41 4.23
C LEU A 57 21.00 4.82 3.18
N PRO A 58 22.26 4.32 3.23
CA PRO A 58 23.27 4.67 2.23
C PRO A 58 22.92 4.18 0.83
N GLN A 59 22.30 2.99 0.73
CA GLN A 59 21.91 2.38 -0.55
C GLN A 59 20.77 3.15 -1.23
N LEU A 60 19.98 3.88 -0.45
CA LEU A 60 18.90 4.73 -0.93
C LEU A 60 19.31 6.19 -1.14
N ASN A 61 20.61 6.53 -0.98
CA ASN A 61 21.11 7.91 -0.98
C ASN A 61 20.35 8.82 -0.01
N ARG A 62 19.97 8.29 1.16
CA ARG A 62 19.22 9.03 2.20
C ARG A 62 20.10 9.23 3.42
N GLN A 63 20.15 10.47 3.91
CA GLN A 63 20.87 10.81 5.15
C GLN A 63 19.98 10.78 6.39
N ARG A 64 18.65 10.87 6.24
CA ARG A 64 17.69 10.91 7.34
C ARG A 64 16.80 9.66 7.33
N ARG A 65 16.52 9.12 8.52
CA ARG A 65 15.48 8.11 8.71
C ARG A 65 14.13 8.75 8.36
N ALA A 66 13.46 8.20 7.36
CA ALA A 66 12.06 8.48 7.05
C ALA A 66 11.34 7.14 7.10
N GLY A 67 10.75 6.81 8.25
CA GLY A 67 10.27 5.46 8.51
C GLY A 67 9.60 5.28 9.87
N LEU A 68 8.86 4.19 10.01
CA LEU A 68 8.27 3.72 11.26
C LEU A 68 9.22 2.68 11.87
N GLN A 69 9.72 2.93 13.08
CA GLN A 69 10.53 1.96 13.83
C GLN A 69 9.60 1.00 14.58
N ILE A 70 9.71 -0.29 14.29
CA ILE A 70 9.01 -1.34 15.06
C ILE A 70 9.96 -1.76 16.19
N PRO A 71 9.50 -1.80 17.46
CA PRO A 71 10.31 -2.20 18.61
C PRO A 71 10.80 -3.66 18.52
#